data_AF-A0A382N957-F1
#
_entry.id   AF-A0A382N957-F1
#
_cell.length_a   1.000
_cell.length_b   1.000
_cell.length_c   1.000
_cell.angle_alpha   90.00
_cell.angle_beta   90.00
_cell.angle_gamma   90.00
#
_symmetry.space_group_name_H-M   'P 1'
#
loop_
_entity.id
_entity.type
_entity.pdbx_description
1 polymer ?
#
loop_
_entity_poly.entity_id
_entity_poly.type
_entity_poly.pdbx_seq_one_letter_code
_entity_poly.pdbx_strand_id
1 'polypeptide(L)'
;VNLHLFYRQSHRWLGLLTSIQLLMWTVSGLFFTLPDIKDVRGEQYLVKSQSQVIDPLVTSELVSITNIIEAAKLSEEEEVSIKLKRRSGQWVYEIDRPLKETLIFDALTGKQRSYLVESEVINIVQSETNLEPINVVLINTPLTGSEFRGRDLPLYKVNVLKPKKGIVYIDPLTGEIVAVRTKLWRAWDFLWSLHIM
;
A
#
# COMPACT_ATOMS: atom_id res chain seq x y z
N VAL A 1 -36.11 12.75 -42.56
CA VAL A 1 -35.00 11.89 -42.07
C VAL A 1 -35.33 10.46 -42.44
N ASN A 2 -34.47 9.75 -43.18
CA ASN A 2 -34.76 8.37 -43.62
C ASN A 2 -34.50 7.38 -42.47
N LEU A 3 -35.50 7.16 -41.61
CA LEU A 3 -35.40 6.28 -40.43
C LEU A 3 -34.90 4.87 -40.76
N HIS A 4 -35.32 4.29 -41.90
CA HIS A 4 -34.92 2.94 -42.29
C HIS A 4 -33.40 2.80 -42.57
N LEU A 5 -32.81 3.79 -43.24
CA LEU A 5 -31.36 3.82 -43.49
C LEU A 5 -30.58 4.05 -42.18
N PHE A 6 -31.14 4.86 -41.28
CA PHE A 6 -30.59 5.09 -39.95
C PHE A 6 -30.56 3.80 -39.12
N TYR A 7 -31.67 3.06 -39.00
CA TYR A 7 -31.70 1.81 -38.24
C TYR A 7 -30.72 0.76 -38.74
N ARG A 8 -30.60 0.59 -40.07
CA ARG A 8 -29.65 -0.37 -40.65
C ARG A 8 -28.20 0.01 -40.36
N GLN A 9 -27.87 1.29 -40.49
CA GLN A 9 -26.53 1.79 -40.19
C GLN A 9 -26.22 1.65 -38.70
N SER A 10 -27.15 2.06 -37.83
CA SER A 10 -27.03 1.96 -36.38
C SER A 10 -26.89 0.52 -35.92
N HIS A 11 -27.70 -0.42 -36.44
CA HIS A 11 -27.59 -1.84 -36.09
C HIS A 11 -26.23 -2.43 -36.45
N ARG A 12 -25.68 -2.11 -37.63
CA ARG A 12 -24.36 -2.58 -38.05
C ARG A 12 -23.24 -2.08 -37.14
N TRP A 13 -23.24 -0.79 -36.82
CA TRP A 13 -22.20 -0.21 -35.95
C TRP A 13 -22.36 -0.62 -34.49
N LEU A 14 -23.60 -0.72 -34.00
CA LEU A 14 -23.89 -1.18 -32.64
C LEU A 14 -23.49 -2.65 -32.47
N GLY A 15 -23.82 -3.51 -33.44
CA GLY A 15 -23.36 -4.90 -33.45
C GLY A 15 -21.84 -5.01 -33.42
N LEU A 16 -21.13 -4.25 -34.26
CA LEU A 16 -19.67 -4.23 -34.28
C LEU A 16 -19.08 -3.77 -32.93
N LEU A 17 -19.61 -2.68 -32.35
CA LEU A 17 -19.15 -2.16 -31.06
C LEU A 17 -19.36 -3.18 -29.94
N THR A 18 -20.54 -3.81 -29.88
CA THR A 18 -20.86 -4.83 -28.89
C THR A 18 -19.98 -6.07 -29.06
N SER A 19 -19.70 -6.51 -30.30
CA SER A 19 -18.79 -7.64 -30.54
C SER A 19 -17.36 -7.33 -30.10
N ILE A 20 -16.86 -6.11 -30.34
CA ILE A 20 -15.53 -5.69 -29.87
C ILE A 20 -15.50 -5.67 -28.33
N GLN A 21 -16.52 -5.11 -27.69
CA GLN A 21 -16.63 -5.08 -26.23
C GLN A 21 -16.63 -6.49 -25.64
N LEU A 22 -17.42 -7.41 -26.20
CA LEU A 22 -17.46 -8.82 -25.77
C LEU A 22 -16.10 -9.51 -25.97
N LEU A 23 -15.40 -9.24 -27.07
CA LEU A 23 -14.07 -9.79 -27.31
C LEU A 23 -13.07 -9.28 -26.27
N MET A 24 -13.07 -7.98 -25.99
CA MET A 24 -12.23 -7.36 -24.96
C MET A 24 -12.53 -7.93 -23.57
N TRP A 25 -13.80 -8.15 -23.26
CA TRP A 25 -14.27 -8.80 -22.02
C TRP A 25 -13.76 -10.24 -21.91
N THR A 26 -13.85 -11.04 -22.98
CA THR A 26 -13.35 -12.43 -22.99
C THR A 26 -11.83 -12.49 -22.85
N VAL A 27 -11.09 -11.65 -23.58
CA VAL A 27 -9.61 -11.65 -23.54
C VAL A 27 -9.10 -11.22 -22.16
N SER A 28 -9.72 -10.21 -21.54
CA SER A 28 -9.37 -9.79 -20.18
C SER A 28 -9.70 -10.86 -19.13
N GLY A 29 -10.88 -11.50 -19.23
CA GLY A 29 -11.26 -12.60 -18.34
C GLY A 29 -10.30 -13.79 -18.43
N LEU A 30 -9.88 -14.15 -19.65
CA LEU A 30 -8.86 -15.18 -19.86
C LEU A 30 -7.49 -14.78 -19.30
N PHE A 31 -7.10 -13.51 -19.43
CA PHE A 31 -5.84 -13.04 -18.84
C PHE A 31 -5.83 -13.22 -17.32
N PHE A 32 -6.95 -13.00 -16.62
CA PHE A 32 -7.01 -13.13 -15.16
C PHE A 32 -6.79 -14.54 -14.63
N THR A 33 -6.88 -15.57 -15.47
CA THR A 33 -6.58 -16.95 -15.06
C THR A 33 -5.08 -17.28 -15.14
N LEU A 34 -4.27 -16.41 -15.73
CA LEU A 34 -2.84 -16.67 -16.00
C LEU A 34 -1.91 -16.27 -14.83
N PRO A 35 -1.88 -15.02 -14.33
CA PRO A 35 -0.98 -14.65 -13.25
C PRO A 35 -1.61 -14.90 -11.86
N ASP A 36 -0.80 -15.29 -10.87
CA ASP A 36 -1.25 -15.33 -9.48
C ASP A 36 -1.56 -13.91 -8.98
N ILE A 37 -2.69 -13.74 -8.31
CA ILE A 37 -3.11 -12.46 -7.74
C ILE A 37 -2.09 -11.90 -6.75
N LYS A 38 -1.34 -12.76 -6.05
CA LYS A 38 -0.27 -12.37 -5.13
C LYS A 38 0.89 -11.71 -5.86
N ASP A 39 1.21 -12.19 -7.06
CA ASP A 39 2.25 -11.63 -7.91
C ASP A 39 1.86 -10.27 -8.47
N VAL A 40 0.58 -10.13 -8.82
CA VAL A 40 -0.04 -8.86 -9.24
C VAL A 40 0.03 -7.84 -8.09
N ARG A 41 -0.25 -8.26 -6.86
CA ARG A 41 -0.13 -7.43 -5.64
C ARG A 41 1.32 -7.13 -5.25
N GLY A 42 2.28 -7.85 -5.81
CA GLY A 42 3.70 -7.70 -5.52
C GLY A 42 4.14 -8.33 -4.20
N GLU A 43 3.34 -9.25 -3.64
CA GLU A 43 3.67 -9.93 -2.37
C GLU A 43 4.95 -10.77 -2.48
N GLN A 44 5.25 -11.28 -3.67
CA GLN A 44 6.50 -12.00 -3.99
C GLN A 44 7.78 -11.16 -3.75
N TYR A 45 7.68 -9.83 -3.73
CA TYR A 45 8.82 -8.94 -3.48
C TYR A 45 8.99 -8.66 -1.98
N LEU A 46 7.99 -8.96 -1.16
CA LEU A 46 8.05 -8.78 0.28
C LEU A 46 8.83 -9.95 0.89
N VAL A 47 9.84 -9.63 1.68
CA VAL A 47 10.54 -10.61 2.50
C VAL A 47 9.63 -10.90 3.68
N LYS A 48 9.06 -12.11 3.75
CA LYS A 48 8.28 -12.52 4.93
C LYS A 48 9.16 -12.35 6.16
N SER A 49 8.80 -11.41 7.04
CA SER A 49 9.42 -11.27 8.35
C SER A 49 9.39 -12.63 9.04
N GLN A 50 10.56 -13.27 9.16
CA GLN A 50 10.69 -14.46 10.01
C GLN A 50 10.17 -14.10 11.40
N SER A 51 9.39 -15.01 12.02
CA SER A 51 8.90 -14.85 13.39
C SER A 51 10.04 -14.33 14.26
N GLN A 52 9.92 -13.08 14.68
CA GLN A 52 11.00 -12.37 15.35
C GLN A 52 11.06 -12.91 16.77
N VAL A 53 12.15 -13.61 17.09
CA VAL A 53 12.45 -14.01 18.47
C VAL A 53 12.72 -12.73 19.24
N ILE A 54 11.82 -12.38 20.16
CA ILE A 54 12.03 -11.26 21.08
C ILE A 54 13.08 -11.75 22.07
N ASP A 55 14.27 -11.14 22.02
CA ASP A 55 15.30 -11.38 23.04
C ASP A 55 14.78 -10.83 24.38
N PRO A 56 14.65 -11.66 25.44
CA PRO A 56 14.14 -11.24 26.74
C PRO A 56 14.90 -10.06 27.36
N LEU A 57 16.18 -9.85 27.00
CA LEU A 57 16.95 -8.69 27.48
C LEU A 57 16.40 -7.37 26.95
N VAL A 58 15.96 -7.33 25.69
CA VAL A 58 15.44 -6.11 25.07
C VAL A 58 14.13 -5.68 25.72
N THR A 59 13.28 -6.63 26.14
CA THR A 59 12.04 -6.35 26.87
C THR A 59 12.25 -5.67 28.22
N SER A 60 13.42 -5.83 28.85
CA SER A 60 13.71 -5.22 30.15
C SER A 60 14.08 -3.73 30.07
N GLU A 61 14.51 -3.27 28.89
CA GLU A 61 14.89 -1.88 28.63
C GLU A 61 13.73 -1.05 28.05
N LEU A 62 12.59 -1.67 27.77
CA LEU A 62 11.42 -0.98 27.22
C LEU A 62 10.78 -0.07 28.26
N VAL A 63 10.34 1.10 27.81
CA VAL A 63 9.56 2.03 28.62
C VAL A 63 8.22 1.38 29.00
N SER A 64 7.84 1.53 30.26
CA SER A 64 6.54 1.04 30.75
C SER A 64 5.38 1.61 29.93
N ILE A 65 4.41 0.76 29.64
CA ILE A 65 3.22 1.13 28.86
C ILE A 65 2.45 2.28 29.54
N THR A 66 2.49 2.37 30.88
CA THR A 66 1.86 3.46 31.64
C THR A 66 2.42 4.82 31.25
N ASN A 67 3.75 4.94 31.12
CA ASN A 67 4.40 6.19 30.71
C ASN A 67 4.01 6.59 29.28
N ILE A 68 3.79 5.60 28.41
CA ILE A 68 3.34 5.82 27.03
C ILE A 68 1.88 6.28 27.02
N ILE A 69 1.01 5.69 27.84
CA ILE A 69 -0.39 6.09 27.98
C ILE A 69 -0.50 7.54 28.45
N GLU A 70 0.29 7.92 29.45
CA GLU A 70 0.38 9.29 29.96
C GLU A 70 0.91 10.27 28.90
N ALA A 71 2.02 9.93 28.24
CA ALA A 71 2.61 10.77 27.19
C ALA A 71 1.67 10.96 25.99
N ALA A 72 0.91 9.92 25.65
CA ALA A 72 -0.08 9.95 24.59
C ALA A 72 -1.38 10.66 24.99
N LYS A 73 -1.55 11.00 26.27
CA LYS A 73 -2.76 11.64 26.83
C LYS A 73 -4.03 10.86 26.47
N LEU A 74 -3.97 9.54 26.61
CA LEU A 74 -5.11 8.67 26.39
C LEU A 74 -6.16 8.90 27.47
N SER A 75 -7.43 9.00 27.06
CA SER A 75 -8.57 8.97 27.98
C SER A 75 -9.00 7.53 28.23
N GLU A 76 -9.44 7.18 29.44
CA GLU A 76 -9.87 5.82 29.79
C GLU A 76 -11.09 5.34 28.98
N GLU A 77 -11.83 6.28 28.38
CA GLU A 77 -13.02 6.04 27.56
C GLU A 77 -12.70 5.81 26.08
N GLU A 78 -11.45 6.00 25.65
CA GLU A 78 -11.05 5.80 24.26
C GLU A 78 -10.73 4.32 24.00
N GLU A 79 -11.40 3.72 23.01
CA GLU A 79 -11.01 2.42 22.47
C GLU A 79 -9.69 2.57 21.70
N VAL A 80 -8.62 1.98 22.23
CA VAL A 80 -7.28 2.13 21.67
C VAL A 80 -6.58 0.77 21.62
N SER A 81 -5.90 0.49 20.51
CA SER A 81 -5.02 -0.68 20.41
C SER A 81 -3.56 -0.24 20.49
N ILE A 82 -2.80 -0.83 21.41
CA ILE A 82 -1.36 -0.58 21.54
C ILE A 82 -0.62 -1.82 21.05
N LYS A 83 0.21 -1.66 20.01
CA LYS A 83 0.99 -2.73 19.42
C LYS A 83 2.47 -2.40 19.54
N LEU A 84 3.27 -3.34 20.04
CA LEU A 84 4.73 -3.25 19.96
C LEU A 84 5.16 -3.83 18.61
N LYS A 85 5.85 -3.04 17.79
CA LYS A 85 6.36 -3.49 16.50
C LYS A 85 7.75 -2.92 16.21
N ARG A 86 8.40 -3.46 15.18
CA ARG A 86 9.68 -2.97 14.70
C ARG A 86 9.44 -2.04 13.50
N ARG A 87 9.96 -0.82 13.56
CA ARG A 87 9.88 0.20 12.50
C ARG A 87 11.29 0.63 12.13
N SER A 88 11.71 0.40 10.88
CA SER A 88 13.09 0.66 10.41
C SER A 88 14.17 0.08 11.35
N GLY A 89 13.94 -1.13 11.86
CA GLY A 89 14.90 -1.81 12.74
C GLY A 89 14.83 -1.42 14.23
N GLN A 90 13.98 -0.48 14.63
CA GLN A 90 13.82 -0.02 16.02
C GLN A 90 12.48 -0.44 16.62
N TRP A 91 12.44 -0.67 17.92
CA TRP A 91 11.19 -0.98 18.63
C TRP A 91 10.36 0.29 18.84
N VAL A 92 9.09 0.22 18.44
CA VAL A 92 8.13 1.31 18.59
C VAL A 92 6.79 0.80 19.10
N TYR A 93 6.15 1.60 19.94
CA TYR A 93 4.74 1.44 20.28
C TYR A 93 3.90 2.19 19.26
N GLU A 94 3.05 1.44 18.55
CA GLU A 94 1.98 1.99 17.73
C GLU A 94 0.69 2.04 18.53
N ILE A 95 0.10 3.22 18.61
CA ILE A 95 -1.15 3.49 19.30
C ILE A 95 -2.18 3.81 18.22
N ASP A 96 -3.00 2.81 17.90
CA ASP A 96 -4.08 2.93 16.94
C ASP A 96 -5.34 3.42 17.63
N ARG A 97 -5.88 4.55 17.15
CA ARG A 97 -7.05 5.22 17.68
C ARG A 97 -8.09 5.32 16.56
N PRO A 98 -9.16 4.54 16.57
CA PRO A 98 -10.10 4.47 15.44
C PRO A 98 -10.71 5.82 15.04
N LEU A 99 -10.84 6.75 16.00
CA LEU A 99 -11.45 8.07 15.81
C LEU A 99 -10.43 9.21 15.69
N LYS A 100 -9.13 8.92 15.78
CA LYS A 100 -8.05 9.92 15.80
C LYS A 100 -6.86 9.44 14.97
N GLU A 101 -5.81 10.26 14.95
CA GLU A 101 -4.56 9.88 14.31
C GLU A 101 -3.85 8.77 15.11
N THR A 102 -3.27 7.82 14.38
CA THR A 102 -2.33 6.84 14.94
C THR A 102 -1.10 7.59 15.47
N LEU A 103 -0.61 7.19 16.65
CA LEU A 103 0.60 7.75 17.23
C LEU A 103 1.69 6.70 17.36
N ILE A 104 2.94 7.12 17.12
CA ILE A 104 4.12 6.25 17.25
C ILE A 104 5.01 6.80 18.36
N PHE A 105 5.41 5.92 19.27
CA PHE A 105 6.35 6.22 20.34
C PHE A 105 7.56 5.28 20.26
N ASP A 106 8.74 5.84 20.49
CA ASP A 106 9.95 5.05 20.62
C ASP A 106 9.89 4.20 21.89
N ALA A 107 10.10 2.89 21.77
CA ALA A 107 9.89 1.97 22.89
C ALA A 107 11.00 2.02 23.95
N LEU A 108 12.17 2.61 23.64
CA LEU A 108 13.30 2.75 24.57
C LEU A 108 13.33 4.12 25.24
N THR A 109 12.96 5.17 24.50
CA THR A 109 13.01 6.55 25.03
C THR A 109 11.66 7.08 25.46
N GLY A 110 10.56 6.46 25.04
CA GLY A 110 9.19 6.92 25.32
C GLY A 110 8.81 8.21 24.60
N LYS A 111 9.66 8.71 23.69
CA LYS A 111 9.39 9.95 22.94
C LYS A 111 8.49 9.67 21.75
N GLN A 112 7.54 10.57 21.52
CA GLN A 112 6.71 10.54 20.32
C GLN A 112 7.58 10.75 19.08
N ARG A 113 7.37 9.91 18.06
CA ARG A 113 8.04 10.02 16.77
C ARG A 113 7.08 10.56 15.71
N SER A 114 7.64 11.38 14.83
CA SER A 114 6.94 11.89 13.64
C SER A 114 7.16 10.95 12.44
N TYR A 115 6.91 11.46 11.24
CA TYR A 115 7.14 10.74 10.00
C TYR A 115 8.58 10.23 9.87
N LEU A 116 8.71 9.09 9.22
CA LEU A 116 10.00 8.51 8.84
C LEU A 116 10.82 9.52 8.06
N VAL A 117 12.12 9.54 8.31
CA VAL A 117 13.08 10.25 7.46
C VAL A 117 13.35 9.41 6.21
N GLU A 118 13.71 10.03 5.09
CA GLU A 118 13.97 9.34 3.81
C GLU A 118 14.94 8.15 3.96
N SER A 119 15.99 8.28 4.79
CA SER A 119 16.93 7.19 5.06
C SER A 119 16.28 6.00 5.75
N GLU A 120 15.32 6.22 6.65
CA GLU A 120 14.57 5.14 7.32
C GLU A 120 13.63 4.45 6.31
N VAL A 121 13.01 5.20 5.40
CA VAL A 121 12.18 4.66 4.33
C VAL A 121 13.00 3.77 3.38
N ILE A 122 14.20 4.21 3.01
CA ILE A 122 15.14 3.42 2.20
C ILE A 122 15.50 2.12 2.91
N ASN A 123 15.81 2.20 4.20
CA ASN A 123 16.15 1.03 5.00
C ASN A 123 14.99 0.02 5.06
N ILE A 124 13.75 0.49 5.25
CA ILE A 124 12.55 -0.36 5.24
C ILE A 124 12.44 -1.12 3.93
N VAL A 125 12.57 -0.43 2.79
CA VAL A 125 12.51 -1.11 1.47
C VAL A 125 13.61 -2.16 1.36
N GLN A 126 14.83 -1.86 1.79
CA GLN A 126 15.95 -2.81 1.71
C GLN A 126 15.82 -4.00 2.66
N SER A 127 15.20 -3.82 3.84
CA SER A 127 15.06 -4.88 4.83
C SER A 127 13.81 -5.74 4.66
N GLU A 128 12.71 -5.14 4.20
CA GLU A 128 11.40 -5.79 4.10
C GLU A 128 11.06 -6.23 2.68
N THR A 129 11.85 -5.81 1.69
CA THR A 129 11.67 -6.25 0.30
C THR A 129 12.99 -6.70 -0.30
N ASN A 130 12.90 -7.48 -1.37
CA ASN A 130 14.06 -7.79 -2.21
C ASN A 130 14.32 -6.70 -3.28
N LEU A 131 13.74 -5.50 -3.14
CA LEU A 131 13.78 -4.43 -4.13
C LEU A 131 14.91 -3.42 -3.85
N GLU A 132 15.49 -2.87 -4.91
CA GLU A 132 16.49 -1.80 -4.82
C GLU A 132 15.83 -0.41 -4.93
N PRO A 133 15.77 0.40 -3.85
CA PRO A 133 15.23 1.76 -3.89
C PRO A 133 16.19 2.73 -4.59
N ILE A 134 15.61 3.67 -5.35
CA ILE A 134 16.36 4.70 -6.11
C ILE A 134 16.10 6.09 -5.53
N ASN A 135 14.84 6.41 -5.27
CA ASN A 135 14.39 7.72 -4.86
C ASN A 135 13.11 7.61 -4.06
N VAL A 136 12.98 8.47 -3.06
CA VAL A 136 11.81 8.60 -2.18
C VAL A 136 11.17 9.96 -2.40
N VAL A 137 9.84 10.02 -2.46
CA VAL A 137 9.06 11.26 -2.54
C VAL A 137 7.88 11.15 -1.59
N LEU A 138 7.68 12.16 -0.75
CA LEU A 138 6.49 12.26 0.10
C LEU A 138 5.31 12.83 -0.70
N ILE A 139 4.17 12.14 -0.66
CA ILE A 139 2.92 12.54 -1.29
C ILE A 139 1.94 12.97 -0.20
N ASN A 140 1.59 14.25 -0.21
CA ASN A 140 0.66 14.83 0.77
C ASN A 140 -0.72 15.15 0.17
N THR A 141 -0.84 15.14 -1.16
CA THR A 141 -2.06 15.60 -1.86
C THR A 141 -2.66 14.48 -2.70
N PRO A 142 -3.98 14.27 -2.64
CA PRO A 142 -4.64 13.28 -3.48
C PRO A 142 -4.60 13.72 -4.94
N LEU A 143 -4.36 12.75 -5.83
CA LEU A 143 -4.34 12.98 -7.27
C LEU A 143 -5.33 12.03 -7.95
N THR A 144 -6.29 12.57 -8.70
CA THR A 144 -7.21 11.80 -9.53
C THR A 144 -6.42 10.98 -10.55
N GLY A 145 -6.77 9.71 -10.73
CA GLY A 145 -6.03 8.86 -11.65
C GLY A 145 -4.79 8.20 -11.04
N SER A 146 -4.42 8.49 -9.79
CA SER A 146 -3.21 7.93 -9.15
C SER A 146 -3.24 6.42 -8.93
N GLU A 147 -2.08 5.79 -8.73
CA GLU A 147 -1.96 4.36 -8.40
C GLU A 147 -2.19 4.06 -6.89
N PHE A 148 -2.42 5.11 -6.09
CA PHE A 148 -2.65 5.09 -4.65
C PHE A 148 -4.07 5.56 -4.27
N ARG A 149 -5.03 5.51 -5.21
CA ARG A 149 -6.44 5.86 -4.96
C ARG A 149 -6.99 5.05 -3.77
N GLY A 150 -7.78 5.71 -2.92
CA GLY A 150 -8.46 5.09 -1.78
C GLY A 150 -7.55 4.77 -0.59
N ARG A 151 -6.34 5.34 -0.53
CA ARG A 151 -5.42 5.22 0.61
C ARG A 151 -5.36 6.52 1.40
N ASP A 152 -5.13 6.37 2.69
CA ASP A 152 -4.90 7.50 3.58
C ASP A 152 -3.58 8.18 3.25
N LEU A 153 -3.61 9.51 3.22
CA LEU A 153 -2.45 10.35 2.99
C LEU A 153 -1.99 10.94 4.33
N PRO A 154 -0.69 11.22 4.50
CA PRO A 154 0.36 11.19 3.47
C PRO A 154 0.96 9.80 3.19
N LEU A 155 1.64 9.65 2.04
CA LEU A 155 2.30 8.40 1.62
C LEU A 155 3.69 8.66 1.04
N TYR A 156 4.67 7.83 1.40
CA TYR A 156 5.94 7.78 0.70
C TYR A 156 5.81 6.97 -0.58
N LYS A 157 6.27 7.54 -1.68
CA LYS A 157 6.44 6.88 -2.97
C LYS A 157 7.92 6.60 -3.18
N VAL A 158 8.28 5.32 -3.20
CA VAL A 158 9.65 4.87 -3.45
C VAL A 158 9.75 4.24 -4.82
N ASN A 159 10.59 4.80 -5.68
CA ASN A 159 10.89 4.22 -6.98
C ASN A 159 11.92 3.10 -6.81
N VAL A 160 11.64 1.92 -7.37
CA VAL A 160 12.52 0.74 -7.29
C VAL A 160 12.93 0.23 -8.66
N LEU A 161 14.12 -0.36 -8.78
CA LEU A 161 14.67 -0.82 -10.06
C LEU A 161 14.76 -2.35 -10.20
N LYS A 162 15.42 -3.01 -9.25
CA LYS A 162 15.70 -4.46 -9.29
C LYS A 162 14.99 -5.18 -8.15
N PRO A 163 14.68 -6.48 -8.28
CA PRO A 163 14.71 -7.28 -9.50
C PRO A 163 13.65 -6.85 -10.53
N LYS A 164 12.68 -6.03 -10.12
CA LYS A 164 11.64 -5.50 -11.01
C LYS A 164 11.43 -4.01 -10.80
N LYS A 165 11.36 -3.26 -11.89
CA LYS A 165 11.01 -1.83 -11.86
C LYS A 165 9.57 -1.66 -11.37
N GLY A 166 9.38 -0.79 -10.40
CA GLY A 166 8.09 -0.54 -9.79
C GLY A 166 8.08 0.68 -8.87
N ILE A 167 6.97 0.82 -8.15
CA ILE A 167 6.79 1.80 -7.09
C ILE A 167 6.37 1.06 -5.83
N VAL A 168 6.98 1.38 -4.70
CA VAL A 168 6.58 0.91 -3.37
C VAL A 168 5.98 2.09 -2.63
N TYR A 169 4.77 1.92 -2.10
CA TYR A 169 4.10 2.91 -1.26
C TYR A 169 4.24 2.52 0.20
N ILE A 170 4.70 3.46 1.02
CA ILE A 170 4.97 3.26 2.44
C ILE A 170 4.22 4.30 3.24
N ASP A 171 3.61 3.88 4.34
CA ASP A 171 3.01 4.78 5.31
C ASP A 171 4.13 5.55 6.06
N PRO A 172 4.12 6.89 6.03
CA PRO A 172 5.16 7.72 6.63
C PRO A 172 5.18 7.62 8.15
N LEU A 173 4.05 7.36 8.79
CA LEU A 173 3.94 7.24 10.23
C LEU A 173 4.31 5.83 10.66
N THR A 174 3.61 4.81 10.16
CA THR A 174 3.75 3.42 10.64
C THR A 174 4.96 2.70 10.05
N GLY A 175 5.41 3.12 8.86
CA GLY A 175 6.47 2.46 8.10
C GLY A 175 6.02 1.22 7.34
N GLU A 176 4.73 0.96 7.27
CA GLU A 176 4.20 -0.23 6.60
C GLU A 176 4.19 -0.07 5.08
N ILE A 177 4.52 -1.15 4.38
CA ILE A 177 4.42 -1.21 2.92
C ILE A 177 2.96 -1.41 2.53
N VAL A 178 2.30 -0.31 2.19
CA VAL A 178 0.87 -0.26 1.85
C VAL A 178 0.58 -0.88 0.48
N ALA A 179 1.52 -0.78 -0.46
CA ALA A 179 1.34 -1.28 -1.81
C ALA A 179 2.66 -1.41 -2.58
N VAL A 180 2.73 -2.43 -3.44
CA VAL A 180 3.75 -2.54 -4.49
C VAL A 180 3.04 -2.44 -5.85
N ARG A 181 3.56 -1.59 -6.75
CA ARG A 181 3.00 -1.32 -8.08
C ARG A 181 4.04 -1.61 -9.15
N THR A 182 3.86 -2.74 -9.84
CA THR A 182 4.73 -3.18 -10.94
C THR A 182 4.05 -3.00 -12.29
N LYS A 183 4.76 -3.30 -13.39
CA LYS A 183 4.15 -3.37 -14.73
C LYS A 183 3.03 -4.41 -14.80
N LEU A 184 3.16 -5.54 -14.09
CA LEU A 184 2.14 -6.58 -14.05
C LEU A 184 0.86 -6.05 -13.40
N TRP A 185 1.01 -5.34 -12.29
CA TRP A 185 -0.12 -4.66 -11.63
C TRP A 185 -0.82 -3.68 -12.57
N ARG A 186 -0.08 -2.84 -13.32
CA ARG A 186 -0.67 -1.88 -14.26
C ARG A 186 -1.43 -2.56 -15.40
N ALA A 187 -0.89 -3.65 -15.94
CA ALA A 187 -1.55 -4.43 -16.98
C ALA A 187 -2.85 -5.06 -16.44
N TRP A 188 -2.80 -5.60 -15.23
CA TRP A 188 -3.98 -6.12 -14.55
C TRP A 188 -5.03 -5.03 -14.32
N ASP A 189 -4.65 -3.87 -13.78
CA ASP A 189 -5.55 -2.74 -13.50
C ASP A 189 -6.22 -2.21 -14.79
N PHE A 190 -5.45 -2.10 -15.87
CA PHE A 190 -5.97 -1.71 -17.19
C PHE A 190 -6.98 -2.73 -17.74
N LEU A 191 -6.64 -4.01 -17.73
CA LEU A 191 -7.53 -5.07 -18.19
C LEU A 191 -8.76 -5.21 -17.30
N TRP A 192 -8.61 -4.96 -16.00
CA TRP A 192 -9.73 -4.93 -15.05
C TRP A 192 -10.70 -3.81 -15.40
N SER A 193 -10.20 -2.60 -15.62
CA SER A 193 -11.03 -1.49 -16.09
C SER A 193 -11.78 -1.85 -17.37
N LEU A 194 -11.14 -2.55 -18.31
CA LEU A 194 -11.77 -2.97 -19.57
C LEU A 194 -12.85 -4.04 -19.38
N HIS A 195 -12.64 -4.95 -18.42
CA HIS A 195 -13.53 -6.07 -18.13
C HIS A 195 -14.82 -5.66 -17.42
N ILE A 196 -14.81 -4.56 -16.67
CA ILE A 196 -15.99 -4.07 -15.94
C ILE A 196 -16.73 -2.94 -16.65
N MET A 197 -16.33 -2.58 -17.86
CA MET A 197 -16.97 -1.54 -18.69
C MET A 197 -18.30 -1.98 -19.29
#